data_AF-U7QQA7-F1
#
_entry.id   AF-U7QQA7-F1
#
_cell.length_a   1.000
_cell.length_b   1.000
_cell.length_c   1.000
_cell.angle_alpha   90.00
_cell.angle_beta   90.00
_cell.angle_gamma   90.00
#
_symmetry.space_group_name_H-M   'P 1'
#
loop_
_entity.id
_entity.type
_entity.pdbx_description
1 polymer ?
#
loop_
_entity_poly.entity_id
_entity_poly.type
_entity_poly.pdbx_seq_one_letter_code
_entity_poly.pdbx_strand_id
1 'polypeptide(L)'
;MVVSRLGISITLFFKQGYTQEKKQRILTCYRRFREEFGTHLRFHRHELKGLKKYSPENITKVEEGILNQKKNQFSGWDVSDAKNLYEAPRYLMHYLDSNEADGDDDSSYLSLVLPWDYLKEQEGMARFMDW
;
A
#
# COMPACT_ATOMS: atom_id res chain seq x y z
N MET A 1 26.69 -16.63 3.32
CA MET A 1 25.30 -16.41 2.87
C MET A 1 24.67 -15.45 3.87
N VAL A 2 24.26 -14.25 3.47
CA VAL A 2 23.67 -13.30 4.43
C VAL A 2 22.23 -13.76 4.72
N VAL A 3 22.01 -14.27 5.93
CA VAL A 3 20.72 -14.86 6.39
C VAL A 3 19.69 -13.77 6.72
N SER A 4 20.13 -12.53 6.91
CA SER A 4 19.30 -11.39 7.27
C SER A 4 19.42 -10.26 6.25
N ARG A 5 18.31 -9.58 5.94
CA ARG A 5 18.27 -8.35 5.14
C ARG A 5 17.55 -7.30 5.95
N LEU A 6 18.16 -6.13 6.11
CA LEU A 6 17.53 -5.01 6.80
C LEU A 6 16.51 -4.35 5.87
N GLY A 7 15.37 -3.99 6.45
CA GLY A 7 14.32 -3.21 5.81
C GLY A 7 13.97 -2.00 6.67
N ILE A 8 13.33 -1.03 6.04
CA ILE A 8 12.78 0.16 6.69
C ILE A 8 11.27 0.01 6.64
N SER A 9 10.58 0.38 7.72
CA SER A 9 9.13 0.42 7.73
C SER A 9 8.63 1.70 8.37
N ILE A 10 7.65 2.33 7.71
CA ILE A 10 6.80 3.37 8.28
C ILE A 10 5.39 2.81 8.36
N THR A 11 4.67 3.08 9.44
CA THR A 11 3.23 2.83 9.52
C THR A 11 2.54 4.06 10.10
N LEU A 12 1.54 4.56 9.37
CA LEU A 12 0.74 5.72 9.73
C LEU A 12 -0.65 5.24 10.13
N PHE A 13 -1.05 5.54 11.37
CA PHE A 13 -2.40 5.26 11.87
C PHE A 13 -3.26 6.51 11.75
N PHE A 14 -4.51 6.34 11.32
CA PHE A 14 -5.45 7.45 11.20
C PHE A 14 -6.90 6.98 11.37
N LYS A 15 -7.75 7.91 11.78
CA LYS A 15 -9.19 7.66 11.93
C LYS A 15 -9.94 7.91 10.63
N GLN A 16 -11.12 7.31 10.53
CA GLN A 16 -12.11 7.56 9.47
C GLN A 16 -11.56 7.34 8.05
N GLY A 17 -10.72 6.31 7.86
CA GLY A 17 -10.15 6.02 6.55
C GLY A 17 -11.20 5.66 5.49
N TYR A 18 -12.38 5.20 5.92
CA TYR A 18 -13.51 4.88 5.05
C TYR A 18 -14.08 6.08 4.29
N THR A 19 -13.71 7.31 4.68
CA THR A 19 -14.17 8.54 4.03
C THR A 19 -13.56 8.70 2.63
N GLN A 20 -14.33 9.30 1.71
CA GLN A 20 -13.90 9.52 0.32
C GLN A 20 -12.57 10.29 0.25
N GLU A 21 -12.41 11.31 1.09
CA GLU A 21 -11.21 12.15 1.14
C GLU A 21 -9.98 11.33 1.53
N LYS A 22 -10.08 10.51 2.58
CA LYS A 22 -8.95 9.68 3.03
C LYS A 22 -8.60 8.62 2.01
N LYS A 23 -9.60 7.98 1.39
CA LYS A 23 -9.37 7.03 0.29
C LYS A 23 -8.63 7.67 -0.88
N GLN A 24 -9.01 8.88 -1.30
CA GLN A 24 -8.28 9.60 -2.35
C GLN A 24 -6.82 9.85 -1.98
N ARG A 25 -6.56 10.31 -0.74
CA ARG A 25 -5.18 10.52 -0.25
C ARG A 25 -4.37 9.22 -0.23
N ILE A 26 -4.96 8.12 0.24
CA ILE A 26 -4.34 6.79 0.22
C ILE A 26 -3.97 6.41 -1.22
N LEU A 27 -4.90 6.58 -2.18
CA LEU A 27 -4.63 6.27 -3.58
C LEU A 27 -3.55 7.17 -4.21
N THR A 28 -3.44 8.43 -3.78
CA THR A 28 -2.31 9.29 -4.15
C THR A 28 -0.98 8.70 -3.68
N CYS A 29 -0.91 8.18 -2.46
CA CYS A 29 0.27 7.47 -1.96
C CYS A 29 0.58 6.23 -2.83
N TYR A 30 -0.41 5.42 -3.20
CA TYR A 30 -0.21 4.28 -4.10
C TYR A 30 0.29 4.69 -5.48
N ARG A 31 -0.24 5.77 -6.05
CA ARG A 31 0.24 6.30 -7.34
C ARG A 31 1.73 6.68 -7.24
N ARG A 32 2.10 7.50 -6.25
CA ARG A 32 3.49 7.90 -6.02
C ARG A 32 4.41 6.69 -5.83
N PHE A 33 3.96 5.67 -5.10
CA PHE A 33 4.72 4.45 -4.86
C PHE A 33 4.97 3.66 -6.14
N ARG A 34 3.96 3.54 -7.00
CA ARG A 34 4.09 2.86 -8.29
C ARG A 34 4.88 3.66 -9.31
N GLU A 35 4.84 4.99 -9.26
CA GLU A 35 5.70 5.86 -10.08
C GLU A 35 7.17 5.68 -9.71
N GLU A 36 7.47 5.61 -8.41
CA GLU A 36 8.85 5.49 -7.92
C GLU A 36 9.41 4.06 -8.09
N PHE A 37 8.63 3.03 -7.79
CA PHE A 37 9.12 1.64 -7.72
C PHE A 37 8.55 0.72 -8.81
N GLY A 38 7.77 1.24 -9.75
CA GLY A 38 6.98 0.46 -10.70
C GLY A 38 7.73 -0.60 -11.51
N THR A 39 9.02 -0.40 -11.75
CA THR A 39 9.90 -1.37 -12.43
C THR A 39 10.14 -2.66 -11.62
N HIS A 40 9.96 -2.60 -10.30
CA HIS A 40 10.09 -3.75 -9.40
C HIS A 40 8.75 -4.43 -9.09
N LEU A 41 7.66 -3.67 -9.12
CA LEU A 41 6.34 -4.12 -8.67
C LEU A 41 5.72 -5.10 -9.66
N ARG A 42 5.18 -6.20 -9.13
CA ARG A 42 4.61 -7.28 -9.96
C ARG A 42 3.46 -8.03 -9.29
N PHE A 43 3.12 -7.67 -8.07
CA PHE A 43 2.11 -8.37 -7.29
C PHE A 43 1.23 -7.37 -6.55
N HIS A 44 -0.03 -7.76 -6.40
CA HIS A 44 -0.96 -7.09 -5.51
C HIS A 44 -1.97 -8.07 -4.91
N ARG A 45 -2.57 -7.69 -3.78
CA ARG A 45 -3.64 -8.43 -3.13
C ARG A 45 -4.69 -7.47 -2.61
N HIS A 46 -5.96 -7.78 -2.85
CA HIS A 46 -7.11 -7.01 -2.38
C HIS A 46 -8.33 -7.93 -2.31
N GLU A 47 -9.42 -7.44 -1.74
CA GLU A 47 -10.66 -8.22 -1.57
C GLU A 47 -11.56 -8.29 -2.83
N LEU A 48 -11.28 -7.48 -3.85
CA LEU A 48 -12.05 -7.46 -5.10
C LEU A 48 -11.88 -8.75 -5.93
N LYS A 49 -12.98 -9.30 -6.45
CA LYS A 49 -12.98 -10.54 -7.24
C LYS A 49 -12.52 -10.29 -8.68
N GLY A 50 -11.76 -11.25 -9.23
CA GLY A 50 -11.39 -11.26 -10.65
C GLY A 50 -10.26 -10.31 -11.07
N LEU A 51 -9.68 -9.55 -10.14
CA LEU A 51 -8.65 -8.53 -10.45
C LEU A 51 -7.24 -8.90 -9.96
N LYS A 52 -6.96 -10.17 -9.64
CA LYS A 52 -5.70 -10.62 -9.01
C LYS A 52 -4.42 -10.44 -9.84
N LYS A 53 -4.54 -10.20 -11.15
CA LYS A 53 -3.38 -10.01 -12.02
C LYS A 53 -2.88 -8.57 -11.88
N TYR A 54 -1.61 -8.41 -11.55
CA TYR A 54 -0.98 -7.10 -11.54
C TYR A 54 -0.80 -6.58 -12.98
N SER A 55 -1.67 -5.65 -13.40
CA SER A 55 -1.58 -4.96 -14.69
C SER A 55 -2.18 -3.55 -14.57
N PRO A 56 -1.83 -2.61 -15.47
CA PRO A 56 -2.37 -1.26 -15.45
C PRO A 56 -3.91 -1.23 -15.45
N GLU A 57 -4.55 -2.08 -16.25
CA GLU A 57 -6.01 -2.13 -16.36
C GLU A 57 -6.67 -2.60 -15.06
N ASN A 58 -6.09 -3.60 -14.40
CA ASN A 58 -6.60 -4.10 -13.13
C ASN A 58 -6.32 -3.12 -11.99
N ILE A 59 -5.18 -2.44 -12.02
CA ILE A 59 -4.84 -1.38 -11.06
C ILE A 59 -5.92 -0.30 -11.08
N THR A 60 -6.28 0.24 -12.26
CA THR A 60 -7.34 1.25 -12.37
C THR A 60 -8.66 0.76 -11.79
N LYS A 61 -9.06 -0.48 -12.09
CA LYS A 61 -10.29 -1.07 -11.56
C LYS A 61 -10.25 -1.27 -10.04
N VAL A 62 -9.09 -1.57 -9.48
CA VAL A 62 -8.91 -1.68 -8.03
C VAL A 62 -9.06 -0.31 -7.37
N GLU A 63 -8.45 0.73 -7.93
CA GLU A 63 -8.60 2.12 -7.44
C GLU A 63 -10.06 2.58 -7.46
N GLU A 64 -10.76 2.36 -8.58
CA GLU A 64 -12.20 2.61 -8.70
C GLU A 64 -13.00 1.79 -7.68
N GLY A 65 -12.64 0.52 -7.49
CA GLY A 65 -13.29 -0.37 -6.53
C GLY A 65 -13.16 0.11 -5.09
N ILE A 66 -11.99 0.62 -4.72
CA ILE A 66 -11.71 1.19 -3.38
C ILE A 66 -12.55 2.45 -3.16
N LEU A 67 -12.58 3.36 -4.14
CA LEU A 67 -13.35 4.61 -4.08
C LEU A 67 -14.87 4.35 -4.02
N ASN A 68 -15.36 3.38 -4.79
CA ASN A 68 -16.79 3.06 -4.87
C ASN A 68 -17.25 2.06 -3.81
N GLN A 69 -16.35 1.61 -2.94
CA GLN A 69 -16.66 0.61 -1.93
C GLN A 69 -17.69 1.15 -0.95
N LYS A 70 -18.72 0.33 -0.67
CA LYS A 70 -19.78 0.73 0.26
C LYS A 70 -19.22 0.98 1.66
N LYS A 71 -19.89 1.88 2.38
CA LYS A 71 -19.74 2.04 3.82
C LYS A 71 -19.85 0.66 4.50
N ASN A 72 -18.94 0.39 5.44
CA ASN A 72 -18.83 -0.86 6.21
C ASN A 72 -18.34 -2.11 5.49
N GLN A 73 -17.72 -1.97 4.31
CA GLN A 73 -17.06 -3.09 3.65
C GLN A 73 -15.55 -2.98 3.85
N PHE A 74 -14.89 -4.06 4.29
CA PHE A 74 -13.44 -4.13 4.45
C PHE A 74 -12.70 -3.77 3.17
N SER A 75 -11.86 -2.73 3.23
CA SER A 75 -11.04 -2.28 2.12
C SER A 75 -9.57 -2.41 2.51
N GLY A 76 -8.78 -3.06 1.67
CA GLY A 76 -7.36 -3.22 1.87
C GLY A 76 -6.68 -3.55 0.56
N TRP A 77 -5.43 -3.14 0.46
CA TRP A 77 -4.62 -3.40 -0.72
C TRP A 77 -3.16 -3.59 -0.32
N ASP A 78 -2.55 -4.63 -0.88
CA ASP A 78 -1.12 -4.85 -0.89
C ASP A 78 -0.63 -4.60 -2.32
N VAL A 79 0.46 -3.85 -2.49
CA VAL A 79 1.20 -3.76 -3.76
C VAL A 79 2.68 -3.98 -3.48
N SER A 80 3.31 -4.92 -4.17
CA SER A 80 4.72 -5.26 -3.90
C SER A 80 5.49 -5.87 -5.07
N ASP A 81 6.79 -6.08 -4.84
CA ASP A 81 7.71 -6.82 -5.71
C ASP A 81 7.75 -8.33 -5.43
N ALA A 82 6.93 -8.85 -4.51
CA ALA A 82 6.85 -10.30 -4.24
C ALA A 82 6.38 -11.07 -5.48
N LYS A 83 6.73 -12.34 -5.62
CA LYS A 83 6.18 -13.19 -6.71
C LYS A 83 4.76 -13.67 -6.40
N ASN A 84 4.45 -13.82 -5.12
CA ASN A 84 3.21 -14.36 -4.59
C ASN A 84 3.12 -14.04 -3.09
N LEU A 85 2.03 -14.45 -2.45
CA LEU A 85 1.73 -14.19 -1.04
C LEU A 85 2.64 -14.90 -0.03
N TYR A 86 3.50 -15.83 -0.46
CA TYR A 86 4.40 -16.59 0.40
C TYR A 86 5.84 -16.08 0.36
N GLU A 87 6.14 -15.07 -0.46
CA GLU A 87 7.47 -14.48 -0.56
C GLU A 87 7.49 -13.10 0.10
N ALA A 88 8.51 -12.86 0.92
CA ALA A 88 8.71 -11.57 1.57
C ALA A 88 9.14 -10.50 0.52
N PRO A 89 8.41 -9.38 0.39
CA PRO A 89 8.77 -8.31 -0.53
C PRO A 89 9.94 -7.47 -0.01
N ARG A 90 10.64 -6.79 -0.93
CA ARG A 90 11.57 -5.70 -0.59
C ARG A 90 10.87 -4.34 -0.62
N TYR A 91 9.85 -4.20 -1.46
CA TYR A 91 9.02 -3.02 -1.61
C TYR A 91 7.57 -3.43 -1.36
N LEU A 92 6.93 -2.86 -0.35
CA LEU A 92 5.53 -3.11 -0.06
C LEU A 92 4.85 -1.81 0.36
N MET A 93 3.74 -1.49 -0.30
CA MET A 93 2.75 -0.60 0.26
C MET A 93 1.53 -1.43 0.63
N HIS A 94 1.08 -1.28 1.87
CA HIS A 94 -0.08 -1.95 2.41
C HIS A 94 -1.00 -0.93 3.08
N TYR A 95 -2.30 -1.02 2.87
CA TYR A 95 -3.26 -0.32 3.71
C TYR A 95 -4.38 -1.25 4.14
N LEU A 96 -4.92 -0.93 5.31
CA LEU A 96 -6.16 -1.51 5.82
C LEU A 96 -7.06 -0.39 6.31
N ASP A 97 -8.32 -0.46 5.88
CA ASP A 97 -9.33 0.51 6.25
C ASP A 97 -10.08 0.14 7.52
N SER A 98 -10.60 1.16 8.19
CA SER A 98 -11.53 1.05 9.31
C SER A 98 -12.96 0.95 8.80
N ASN A 99 -13.82 0.38 9.62
CA ASN A 99 -15.24 0.23 9.36
C ASN A 99 -16.00 1.45 9.92
N GLU A 100 -16.99 2.00 9.19
CA GLU A 100 -17.76 3.16 9.68
C GLU A 100 -18.66 2.78 10.87
N ALA A 101 -19.12 1.53 10.95
CA ALA A 101 -19.92 1.04 12.07
C ALA A 101 -19.18 1.09 13.42
N ASP A 102 -17.85 1.01 13.36
CA ASP A 102 -16.97 1.07 14.53
C ASP A 102 -16.49 2.51 14.80
N GLY A 103 -16.97 3.49 14.03
CA GLY A 103 -16.78 4.92 14.27
C GLY A 103 -15.32 5.31 14.50
N ASP A 104 -15.07 5.91 15.68
CA ASP A 104 -13.72 6.29 16.13
C ASP A 104 -13.04 5.21 16.99
N ASP A 105 -13.68 4.07 17.24
CA ASP A 105 -13.09 2.98 18.04
C ASP A 105 -12.03 2.21 17.24
N ASP A 106 -12.18 2.17 15.91
CA ASP A 106 -11.20 1.55 14.99
C ASP A 106 -10.25 2.55 14.34
N SER A 107 -9.10 2.06 13.89
CA SER A 107 -8.10 2.85 13.16
C SER A 107 -7.79 2.21 11.82
N SER A 108 -7.73 3.03 10.77
CA SER A 108 -7.10 2.65 9.51
C SER A 108 -5.59 2.78 9.64
N TYR A 109 -4.85 2.10 8.78
CA TYR A 109 -3.43 2.35 8.64
C TYR A 109 -2.91 2.20 7.22
N LEU A 110 -1.81 2.90 6.94
CA LEU A 110 -1.02 2.80 5.72
C LEU A 110 0.42 2.47 6.14
N SER A 111 0.97 1.43 5.55
CA SER A 111 2.31 0.93 5.82
C SER A 111 3.15 0.92 4.55
N LEU A 112 4.40 1.32 4.67
CA LEU A 112 5.40 1.32 3.61
C LEU A 112 6.62 0.53 4.11
N VAL A 113 7.08 -0.43 3.32
CA VAL A 113 8.31 -1.20 3.54
C VAL A 113 9.24 -0.98 2.36
N LEU A 114 10.48 -0.60 2.67
CA LEU A 114 11.54 -0.32 1.70
C LEU A 114 12.84 -1.06 2.08
N PRO A 115 13.74 -1.35 1.14
CA PRO A 115 15.03 -1.95 1.46
C PRO A 115 15.92 -0.95 2.22
N TRP A 116 16.69 -1.42 3.21
CA TRP A 116 17.60 -0.57 3.99
C TRP A 116 18.57 0.27 3.14
N ASP A 117 19.03 -0.29 2.02
CA ASP A 117 19.96 0.39 1.13
C ASP A 117 19.34 1.62 0.43
N TYR A 118 18.01 1.77 0.44
CA TYR A 118 17.34 2.97 -0.07
C TYR A 118 17.82 4.24 0.65
N LEU A 119 18.09 4.17 1.96
CA LEU A 119 18.59 5.32 2.74
C LEU A 119 20.08 5.62 2.49
N LYS A 120 20.82 4.72 1.85
CA LYS A 120 22.24 4.94 1.53
C LYS A 120 22.44 5.80 0.29
N GLU A 121 21.40 5.98 -0.52
CA GLU A 121 21.45 6.87 -1.66
C GLU A 121 21.49 8.33 -1.18
N GLN A 122 22.26 9.17 -1.89
CA GLN A 122 22.50 10.57 -1.50
C GLN A 122 21.21 11.38 -1.30
N GLU A 123 20.14 11.02 -2.02
CA GLU A 123 18.81 11.61 -1.92
C GLU A 123 17.79 10.70 -1.22
N GLY A 124 18.15 9.46 -0.90
CA GLY A 124 17.22 8.45 -0.38
C GLY A 124 16.64 8.82 0.98
N MET A 125 17.45 9.40 1.87
CA MET A 125 16.96 9.96 3.14
C MET A 125 15.97 11.12 2.93
N ALA A 126 16.24 12.01 1.98
CA ALA A 126 15.37 13.16 1.71
C ALA A 126 14.03 12.70 1.12
N ARG A 127 14.05 11.77 0.15
CA ARG A 127 12.83 11.18 -0.41
C ARG A 127 12.03 10.40 0.62
N PHE A 128 12.70 9.67 1.53
CA PHE A 128 12.05 8.98 2.64
C PHE A 128 11.37 9.92 3.63
N MET A 129 11.97 11.09 3.91
CA MET A 129 11.36 12.09 4.80
C MET A 129 10.22 12.88 4.15
N ASP A 130 10.15 12.88 2.82
CA ASP A 130 9.05 13.47 2.04
C ASP A 130 7.85 12.51 1.85
N TRP A 131 8.03 11.24 2.20
CA TRP A 131 6.98 10.22 2.29
C TRP A 131 6.19 10.34 3.59
#